data_AF-A0A436CEG4-F1
#
_entry.id   AF-A0A436CEG4-F1
#
_cell.length_a   1.000
_cell.length_b   1.000
_cell.length_c   1.000
_cell.angle_alpha   90.00
_cell.angle_beta   90.00
_cell.angle_gamma   90.00
#
_symmetry.space_group_name_H-M   'P 1'
#
loop_
_entity.id
_entity.type
_entity.pdbx_description
1 polymer ?
#
loop_
_entity_poly.entity_id
_entity_poly.type
_entity_poly.pdbx_seq_one_letter_code
_entity_poly.pdbx_strand_id
1 'polypeptide(L)'
;MKKAYPIPSDTATSQARAADPGNSAWVSANAGSGKTHVLAQRVIRLLLRGTDPSKILCLTYTRAAAANMSNRVFSTLSEWTTLGDVDLAAKVEALEGRRPDLETMRRARRLFAEALETPGGLKIQT
;
A
#
# COMPACT_ATOMS: atom_id res chain seq x y z
N MET A 1 -6.86 -22.91 12.65
CA MET A 1 -6.32 -22.37 11.38
C MET A 1 -7.39 -21.47 10.73
N LYS A 2 -7.09 -20.19 10.44
CA LYS A 2 -8.06 -19.32 9.73
C LYS A 2 -8.23 -19.85 8.31
N LYS A 3 -9.46 -20.19 7.92
CA LYS A 3 -9.79 -20.64 6.56
C LYS A 3 -9.50 -19.48 5.60
N ALA A 4 -8.54 -19.66 4.70
CA ALA A 4 -8.25 -18.69 3.65
C ALA A 4 -9.33 -18.83 2.57
N TYR A 5 -10.08 -17.76 2.33
CA TYR A 5 -11.01 -17.71 1.20
C TYR A 5 -10.26 -17.11 0.01
N PRO A 6 -10.16 -17.82 -1.11
CA PRO A 6 -9.51 -17.28 -2.30
C PRO A 6 -10.27 -16.05 -2.78
N ILE A 7 -9.53 -14.98 -3.08
CA ILE A 7 -10.11 -13.76 -3.66
C ILE A 7 -10.42 -14.08 -5.14
N PRO A 8 -11.67 -13.87 -5.61
CA PRO A 8 -12.00 -14.01 -7.02
C PRO A 8 -11.06 -13.18 -7.91
N SER A 9 -10.67 -13.71 -9.06
CA SER A 9 -9.65 -13.08 -9.94
C SER A 9 -10.08 -11.73 -10.51
N ASP A 10 -11.37 -11.57 -10.79
CA ASP A 10 -12.01 -10.31 -11.19
C ASP A 10 -11.94 -9.25 -10.08
N THR A 11 -12.14 -9.66 -8.83
CA THR A 11 -12.01 -8.81 -7.64
C THR A 11 -10.57 -8.39 -7.45
N ALA A 12 -9.62 -9.32 -7.52
CA ALA A 12 -8.19 -9.00 -7.43
C ALA A 12 -7.76 -8.03 -8.54
N THR A 13 -8.23 -8.25 -9.78
CA THR A 13 -7.92 -7.39 -10.93
C THR A 13 -8.50 -5.98 -10.76
N SER A 14 -9.76 -5.86 -10.34
CA SER A 14 -10.39 -4.55 -10.11
C SER A 14 -9.75 -3.79 -8.96
N GLN A 15 -9.36 -4.48 -7.88
CA GLN A 15 -8.60 -3.90 -6.77
C GLN A 15 -7.23 -3.40 -7.22
N ALA A 16 -6.48 -4.21 -7.99
CA ALA A 16 -5.18 -3.82 -8.53
C ALA A 16 -5.27 -2.60 -9.47
N ARG A 17 -6.31 -2.54 -10.31
CA ARG A 17 -6.58 -1.37 -11.18
C ARG A 17 -6.92 -0.12 -10.38
N ALA A 18 -7.76 -0.24 -9.36
CA ALA A 18 -8.12 0.90 -8.50
C ALA A 18 -6.92 1.40 -7.65
N ALA A 19 -6.04 0.49 -7.26
CA ALA A 19 -4.82 0.83 -6.55
C ALA A 19 -3.72 1.42 -7.45
N ASP A 20 -3.85 1.41 -8.78
CA ASP A 20 -2.83 1.94 -9.70
C ASP A 20 -2.76 3.47 -9.66
N PRO A 21 -1.64 4.05 -9.21
CA PRO A 21 -1.45 5.50 -9.18
C PRO A 21 -1.60 6.19 -10.55
N GLY A 22 -1.43 5.47 -11.65
CA GLY A 22 -1.57 6.02 -13.01
C GLY A 22 -3.01 6.36 -13.40
N ASN A 23 -4.00 5.90 -12.63
CA ASN A 23 -5.42 6.11 -12.91
C ASN A 23 -6.09 6.89 -11.78
N SER A 24 -7.03 7.77 -12.12
CA SER A 24 -8.05 8.21 -11.18
C SER A 24 -9.09 7.10 -11.03
N ALA A 25 -9.48 6.78 -9.79
CA ALA A 25 -10.37 5.67 -9.50
C ALA A 25 -11.52 6.09 -8.58
N TRP A 26 -12.73 5.68 -8.94
CA TRP A 26 -13.89 5.69 -8.05
C TRP A 26 -14.21 4.26 -7.65
N VAL A 27 -14.24 3.96 -6.35
CA VAL A 27 -14.47 2.62 -5.82
C VAL A 27 -15.78 2.60 -5.04
N SER A 28 -16.82 2.02 -5.64
CA SER A 28 -18.05 1.67 -4.92
C SER A 28 -17.90 0.26 -4.35
N ALA A 29 -18.00 0.10 -3.04
CA ALA A 29 -17.94 -1.21 -2.41
C ALA A 29 -18.66 -1.26 -1.06
N ASN A 30 -19.22 -2.43 -0.73
CA ASN A 30 -19.92 -2.67 0.52
C ASN A 30 -18.98 -2.73 1.73
N ALA A 31 -19.55 -2.76 2.94
CA ALA A 31 -18.79 -3.01 4.16
C ALA A 31 -18.03 -4.35 4.04
N GLY A 32 -16.78 -4.38 4.51
CA GLY A 32 -15.95 -5.59 4.46
C GLY A 32 -15.31 -5.92 3.10
N SER A 33 -15.64 -5.20 2.01
CA SER A 33 -15.12 -5.50 0.66
C SER A 33 -13.66 -5.10 0.38
N GLY A 34 -12.88 -4.73 1.41
CA GLY A 34 -11.45 -4.43 1.26
C GLY A 34 -11.08 -3.01 0.78
N LYS A 35 -11.99 -2.03 0.81
CA LYS A 35 -11.70 -0.63 0.40
C LYS A 35 -10.43 -0.05 1.03
N THR A 36 -10.26 -0.24 2.34
CA THR A 36 -9.07 0.23 3.07
C THR A 36 -7.80 -0.49 2.62
N HIS A 37 -7.89 -1.77 2.23
CA HIS A 37 -6.75 -2.50 1.67
C HIS A 37 -6.32 -1.91 0.33
N VAL A 38 -7.28 -1.64 -0.57
CA VAL A 38 -7.02 -0.99 -1.87
C VAL A 38 -6.35 0.38 -1.68
N LEU A 39 -6.86 1.20 -0.76
CA LEU A 39 -6.31 2.53 -0.50
C LEU A 39 -4.89 2.47 0.08
N ALA A 40 -4.63 1.55 1.02
CA ALA A 40 -3.29 1.36 1.58
C ALA A 40 -2.30 0.88 0.51
N GLN A 41 -2.70 -0.07 -0.35
CA GLN A 41 -1.88 -0.50 -1.50
C GLN A 41 -1.59 0.68 -2.42
N ARG A 42 -2.57 1.53 -2.73
CA ARG A 42 -2.36 2.72 -3.57
C ARG A 42 -1.30 3.67 -2.99
N VAL A 43 -1.32 3.92 -1.68
CA VAL A 43 -0.30 4.74 -1.01
C VAL A 43 1.08 4.10 -1.13
N ILE A 44 1.19 2.80 -0.87
CA ILE A 44 2.47 2.08 -0.99
C ILE A 44 2.99 2.12 -2.43
N ARG A 45 2.12 1.99 -3.44
CA ARG A 45 2.51 2.08 -4.86
C ARG A 45 3.00 3.47 -5.23
N LEU A 46 2.36 4.54 -4.75
CA LEU A 46 2.85 5.92 -4.91
C LEU A 46 4.26 6.08 -4.34
N LEU A 47 4.46 5.64 -3.09
CA LEU A 47 5.76 5.68 -2.42
C LEU A 47 6.83 4.88 -3.19
N LEU A 48 6.48 3.65 -3.61
CA LEU A 48 7.38 2.78 -4.38
C LEU A 48 7.74 3.38 -5.75
N ARG A 49 6.85 4.16 -6.36
CA ARG A 49 7.08 4.82 -7.65
C ARG A 49 7.85 6.15 -7.57
N GLY A 50 8.34 6.55 -6.40
CA GLY A 50 9.11 7.79 -6.28
C GLY A 50 8.37 8.95 -5.62
N THR A 51 7.08 8.82 -5.34
CA THR A 51 6.32 9.94 -4.77
C THR A 51 6.82 10.27 -3.37
N ASP A 52 7.23 11.52 -3.18
CA ASP A 52 7.56 12.08 -1.89
C ASP A 52 6.35 11.92 -0.93
N PRO A 53 6.52 11.28 0.24
CA PRO A 53 5.44 11.09 1.21
C PRO A 53 4.66 12.37 1.55
N SER A 54 5.34 13.53 1.58
CA SER A 54 4.74 14.83 1.91
C SER A 54 3.73 15.33 0.85
N LYS A 55 3.78 14.76 -0.36
CA LYS A 55 2.88 15.04 -1.49
C LYS A 55 1.65 14.12 -1.53
N ILE A 56 1.55 13.15 -0.61
CA ILE A 56 0.40 12.24 -0.53
C ILE A 56 -0.53 12.73 0.57
N LEU A 57 -1.76 13.09 0.21
CA LEU A 57 -2.84 13.41 1.16
C LEU A 57 -3.92 12.33 1.08
N CYS A 58 -4.21 11.69 2.21
CA CYS A 58 -5.35 10.78 2.36
C CYS A 58 -6.33 11.35 3.39
N LEU A 59 -7.57 11.55 2.97
CA LEU A 59 -8.66 12.02 3.83
C LEU A 59 -9.60 10.88 4.19
N THR A 60 -10.06 10.85 5.43
CA THR A 60 -10.99 9.83 5.94
C THR A 60 -12.05 10.46 6.83
N TYR A 61 -13.23 9.87 6.97
CA TYR A 61 -14.30 10.48 7.77
C TYR A 61 -14.04 10.46 9.30
N THR A 62 -13.23 9.52 9.80
CA THR A 62 -13.05 9.33 11.25
C THR A 62 -11.59 9.19 11.62
N ARG A 63 -11.22 9.64 12.83
CA ARG A 63 -9.85 9.51 13.36
C ARG A 63 -9.42 8.05 13.45
N ALA A 64 -10.35 7.15 13.76
CA ALA A 64 -10.12 5.72 13.79
C ALA A 64 -9.79 5.16 12.38
N ALA A 65 -10.46 5.63 11.33
CA ALA A 65 -10.16 5.23 9.96
C ALA A 65 -8.79 5.76 9.50
N ALA A 66 -8.46 7.02 9.81
CA ALA A 66 -7.14 7.59 9.54
C ALA A 66 -6.03 6.77 10.22
N ALA A 67 -6.17 6.48 11.52
CA ALA A 67 -5.21 5.68 12.27
C ALA A 67 -5.11 4.25 11.72
N ASN A 68 -6.23 3.61 11.37
CA ASN A 68 -6.22 2.27 10.76
C ASN A 68 -5.44 2.25 9.44
N MET A 69 -5.67 3.24 8.58
CA MET A 69 -5.00 3.35 7.28
C MET A 69 -3.48 3.56 7.48
N SER A 70 -3.10 4.50 8.36
CA SER A 70 -1.69 4.74 8.71
C SER A 70 -1.00 3.48 9.22
N ASN A 71 -1.60 2.79 10.20
CA ASN A 71 -1.04 1.56 10.75
C ASN A 71 -0.85 0.47 9.70
N ARG A 72 -1.76 0.35 8.71
CA ARG A 72 -1.61 -0.63 7.62
C ARG A 72 -0.44 -0.32 6.71
N VAL A 73 -0.28 0.94 6.32
CA VAL A 73 0.86 1.36 5.50
C VAL A 73 2.16 1.10 6.24
N PHE A 74 2.31 1.61 7.47
CA PHE A 74 3.52 1.43 8.26
C PHE A 74 3.81 -0.04 8.58
N SER A 75 2.81 -0.86 8.90
CA SER A 75 3.00 -2.29 9.12
C SER A 75 3.53 -3.01 7.88
N THR A 76 3.07 -2.63 6.69
CA THR A 76 3.52 -3.26 5.44
C THR A 76 4.96 -2.85 5.12
N LEU A 77 5.27 -1.55 5.26
CA LEU A 77 6.62 -1.05 5.05
C LEU A 77 7.62 -1.63 6.07
N SER A 78 7.19 -1.76 7.33
CA SER A 78 7.99 -2.39 8.39
C SER A 78 8.27 -3.87 8.07
N GLU A 79 7.27 -4.63 7.63
CA GLU A 79 7.44 -6.03 7.18
C GLU A 79 8.51 -6.14 6.09
N TRP A 80 8.51 -5.24 5.10
CA TRP A 80 9.50 -5.28 4.01
C TRP A 80 10.95 -5.10 4.47
N THR A 81 11.19 -4.45 5.60
CA THR A 81 12.54 -4.28 6.15
C THR A 81 13.12 -5.59 6.68
N THR A 82 12.27 -6.52 7.14
CA THR A 82 12.68 -7.77 7.79
C THR A 82 12.66 -8.97 6.85
N LEU A 83 11.99 -8.87 5.70
CA LEU A 83 11.95 -9.93 4.69
C LEU A 83 13.30 -10.13 4.00
N GLY A 84 13.59 -11.40 3.68
CA GLY A 84 14.66 -11.76 2.74
C GLY A 84 14.34 -11.31 1.32
N ASP A 85 15.35 -11.26 0.44
CA ASP A 85 15.19 -10.71 -0.91
C ASP A 85 14.16 -11.46 -1.76
N VAL A 86 14.07 -12.79 -1.62
CA VAL A 86 13.09 -13.61 -2.36
C VAL A 86 11.66 -13.26 -1.94
N ASP A 87 11.40 -13.19 -0.64
CA ASP A 87 10.06 -12.90 -0.11
C ASP A 87 9.65 -11.44 -0.38
N LEU A 88 10.60 -10.50 -0.23
CA LEU A 88 10.36 -9.10 -0.56
C LEU A 88 10.06 -8.94 -2.05
N ALA A 89 10.81 -9.61 -2.93
CA ALA A 89 10.57 -9.57 -4.37
C ALA A 89 9.17 -10.10 -4.70
N ALA A 90 8.75 -11.22 -4.10
CA ALA A 90 7.42 -11.78 -4.29
C ALA A 90 6.30 -10.82 -3.83
N LYS A 91 6.49 -10.13 -2.69
CA LYS A 91 5.53 -9.14 -2.17
C LYS A 91 5.41 -7.92 -3.09
N VAL A 92 6.55 -7.41 -3.56
CA VAL A 92 6.57 -6.26 -4.48
C VAL A 92 6.02 -6.64 -5.85
N GLU A 93 6.32 -7.83 -6.35
CA GLU A 93 5.76 -8.35 -7.61
C GLU A 93 4.25 -8.51 -7.53
N ALA A 94 3.72 -9.04 -6.42
CA ALA A 94 2.29 -9.13 -6.19
C ALA A 94 1.59 -7.76 -6.15
N LEU A 95 2.30 -6.70 -5.74
CA LEU A 95 1.78 -5.33 -5.68
C LEU A 95 1.86 -4.62 -7.04
N GLU A 96 2.97 -4.74 -7.75
CA GLU A 96 3.24 -4.03 -9.01
C GLU A 96 2.82 -4.80 -10.26
N GLY A 97 2.55 -6.11 -10.14
CA GLY A 97 2.24 -6.99 -11.27
C GLY A 97 3.43 -7.31 -12.18
N ARG A 98 4.64 -6.95 -11.76
CA ARG A 98 5.90 -7.19 -12.48
C ARG A 98 7.03 -7.46 -11.48
N ARG A 99 7.98 -8.30 -11.87
CA ARG A 99 9.17 -8.57 -11.07
C ARG A 99 9.96 -7.28 -10.80
N PRO A 100 10.33 -6.97 -9.55
CA PRO A 100 11.12 -5.78 -9.23
C PRO A 100 12.57 -5.94 -9.68
N ASP A 101 13.16 -4.82 -10.10
CA ASP A 101 14.61 -4.70 -10.31
C ASP A 101 15.34 -4.33 -9.01
N LEU A 102 16.67 -4.26 -9.06
CA LEU A 102 17.51 -3.94 -7.90
C LEU A 102 17.21 -2.56 -7.31
N GLU A 103 16.85 -1.58 -8.14
CA GLU A 103 16.52 -0.23 -7.68
C GLU A 103 15.20 -0.23 -6.89
N THR A 104 14.18 -0.91 -7.42
CA THR A 104 12.89 -1.11 -6.78
C THR A 104 13.05 -1.83 -5.45
N MET A 105 13.90 -2.87 -5.40
CA MET A 105 14.21 -3.60 -4.15
C MET A 105 14.87 -2.70 -3.10
N ARG A 106 15.88 -1.91 -3.50
CA ARG A 106 16.54 -0.94 -2.61
C ARG A 106 15.59 0.15 -2.13
N ARG A 107 14.67 0.58 -2.99
CA ARG A 107 13.65 1.57 -2.63
C ARG A 107 12.68 0.98 -1.63
N ALA A 108 12.12 -0.20 -1.90
CA ALA A 108 11.19 -0.90 -1.00
C ALA A 108 11.75 -1.04 0.42
N ARG A 109 13.04 -1.37 0.58
CA ARG A 109 13.70 -1.46 1.89
C ARG A 109 13.83 -0.13 2.63
N ARG A 110 13.93 0.99 1.91
CA ARG A 110 14.09 2.33 2.50
C ARG A 110 12.77 3.02 2.84
N LEU A 111 11.66 2.63 2.20
CA LEU A 111 10.37 3.30 2.35
C LEU A 111 9.90 3.43 3.80
N PHE A 112 10.20 2.45 4.67
CA PHE A 112 9.83 2.54 6.08
C PHE A 112 10.52 3.71 6.80
N ALA A 113 11.84 3.83 6.61
CA ALA A 113 12.62 4.93 7.19
C ALA A 113 12.19 6.28 6.59
N GLU A 114 12.08 6.37 5.26
CA GLU A 114 11.64 7.59 4.56
C GLU A 114 10.26 8.06 5.04
N ALA A 115 9.32 7.13 5.24
CA ALA A 115 7.98 7.46 5.74
C ALA A 115 7.97 7.92 7.21
N LEU A 116 8.88 7.40 8.05
CA LEU A 116 9.03 7.83 9.45
C LEU A 116 9.71 9.20 9.57
N GLU A 117 10.70 9.47 8.72
CA GLU A 117 11.49 10.70 8.72
C GLU A 117 10.79 11.86 7.99
N THR A 118 9.66 11.60 7.34
CA THR A 118 8.87 12.64 6.67
C THR A 118 8.42 13.70 7.68
N PRO A 119 8.77 14.99 7.50
CA PRO A 119 8.29 16.05 8.38
C PRO A 119 6.76 16.12 8.42
N GLY A 120 6.19 15.99 9.62
CA GLY A 120 4.73 15.91 9.81
C GLY A 120 4.11 14.54 9.48
N GLY A 121 4.94 13.55 9.13
CA GLY A 121 4.53 12.18 8.81
C GLY A 121 3.74 12.04 7.50
N LEU A 122 3.31 10.80 7.22
CA LEU A 122 2.32 10.55 6.17
C LEU A 122 1.01 11.29 6.49
N LYS A 123 0.57 12.16 5.57
CA LYS A 123 -0.63 12.99 5.75
C LYS A 123 -1.90 12.17 5.55
N ILE A 124 -2.25 11.39 6.57
CA ILE A 124 -3.48 10.61 6.66
C ILE A 124 -4.35 11.27 7.73
N GLN A 125 -5.36 12.01 7.27
CA GLN A 125 -6.09 12.97 8.08
C GLN A 125 -7.60 12.72 8.07
N THR A 126 -8.29 13.46 8.93
CA THR A 126 -9.75 13.51 9.01
C THR A 126 -10.27 14.82 8.47
#